data_AF-F9P9N2-F1
#
_entry.id   AF-F9P9N2-F1
#
_cell.length_a   1.000
_cell.length_b   1.000
_cell.length_c   1.000
_cell.angle_alpha   90.00
_cell.angle_beta   90.00
_cell.angle_gamma   90.00
#
_symmetry.space_group_name_H-M   'P 1'
#
loop_
_entity.id
_entity.type
_entity.pdbx_description
1 polymer ?
#
loop_
_entity_poly.entity_id
_entity_poly.type
_entity_poly.pdbx_seq_one_letter_code
_entity_poly.pdbx_strand_id
1 'polypeptide(L)' 'MLKAVLDGQINPGKVFTQSYKLDEIDQAYKDMADRKTIKAMIVIE' A
#
# COMPACT_ATOMS: atom_id res chain seq x y z
N MET A 1 -5.47 -17.10 -2.82
CA MET A 1 -6.09 -15.74 -2.84
C MET A 1 -5.65 -14.92 -4.04
N LEU A 2 -4.35 -14.79 -4.33
CA LEU A 2 -3.86 -14.06 -5.52
C LEU A 2 -4.47 -14.54 -6.84
N LYS A 3 -4.57 -15.87 -7.04
CA LYS A 3 -5.16 -16.45 -8.25
C LYS A 3 -6.60 -15.97 -8.51
N ALA A 4 -7.43 -15.78 -7.50
CA ALA A 4 -8.80 -15.27 -7.67
C ALA A 4 -8.84 -13.79 -8.08
N VAL A 5 -7.81 -13.00 -7.72
CA VAL A 5 -7.65 -11.62 -8.17
C VAL A 5 -7.21 -11.59 -9.63
N LEU A 6 -6.25 -12.44 -10.01
CA LEU A 6 -5.76 -12.55 -11.39
C LEU A 6 -6.84 -13.09 -12.34
N ASP A 7 -7.65 -14.05 -11.86
CA ASP A 7 -8.78 -14.62 -12.58
C ASP A 7 -10.00 -13.67 -12.59
N GLY A 8 -9.90 -12.45 -12.01
CA GLY A 8 -10.96 -11.43 -12.02
C GLY A 8 -12.16 -11.71 -11.11
N GLN A 9 -12.14 -12.79 -10.33
CA GLN A 9 -13.23 -13.19 -9.43
C GLN A 9 -13.32 -12.28 -8.19
N ILE A 10 -12.24 -11.59 -7.84
CA ILE A 10 -12.17 -10.64 -6.72
C ILE A 10 -11.52 -9.34 -7.22
N ASN A 11 -12.18 -8.21 -6.99
CA ASN A 11 -11.59 -6.88 -7.20
C ASN A 11 -11.28 -6.22 -5.85
N PRO A 12 -10.00 -6.12 -5.44
CA PRO A 12 -9.62 -5.49 -4.18
C PRO A 12 -9.64 -3.95 -4.22
N GLY A 13 -9.86 -3.33 -5.39
CA GLY A 13 -9.74 -1.88 -5.58
C GLY A 13 -8.31 -1.36 -5.37
N LYS A 14 -8.17 -0.04 -5.23
CA LYS A 14 -6.87 0.60 -4.94
C LYS A 14 -6.55 0.46 -3.46
N VAL A 15 -5.64 -0.46 -3.12
CA VAL A 15 -5.22 -0.72 -1.73
C VAL A 15 -4.00 0.10 -1.31
N PHE A 16 -3.07 0.36 -2.23
CA PHE A 16 -1.93 1.26 -2.00
C PHE A 16 -2.34 2.69 -2.34
N THR A 17 -2.33 3.56 -1.35
CA THR A 17 -2.82 4.94 -1.51
C THR A 17 -1.70 5.97 -1.56
N GLN A 18 -0.52 5.62 -1.04
CA GLN A 18 0.63 6.52 -0.96
C GLN A 18 1.93 5.73 -1.18
N SER A 19 2.96 6.41 -1.71
CA SER A 19 4.30 5.86 -1.92
C SER A 19 5.32 6.61 -1.07
N TYR A 20 6.34 5.90 -0.58
CA TYR A 20 7.41 6.40 0.27
C TYR A 20 8.74 5.82 -0.16
N LYS A 21 9.84 6.54 0.11
CA LYS A 21 11.20 6.01 -0.04
C LYS A 21 11.58 5.11 1.14
N LEU A 22 12.65 4.33 0.97
CA LEU A 22 13.13 3.41 2.01
C LEU A 22 13.62 4.12 3.28
N ASP A 23 14.12 5.35 3.17
CA ASP A 23 14.52 6.19 4.30
C ASP A 23 13.33 6.87 5.02
N GLU A 24 12.12 6.82 4.45
CA GLU A 24 10.90 7.42 4.99
C GLU A 24 9.98 6.43 5.72
N ILE A 25 10.48 5.24 6.08
CA ILE A 25 9.68 4.15 6.67
C ILE A 25 8.94 4.59 7.94
N ASP A 26 9.59 5.37 8.80
CA ASP A 26 8.97 5.89 10.02
C ASP A 26 7.78 6.81 9.71
N GLN A 27 7.86 7.61 8.64
CA GLN A 27 6.77 8.48 8.21
C GLN A 27 5.61 7.66 7.65
N ALA A 28 5.91 6.62 6.87
CA ALA A 28 4.89 5.70 6.34
C ALA A 28 4.07 5.05 7.47
N TYR A 29 4.71 4.65 8.57
CA TYR A 29 4.01 4.12 9.74
C TYR A 29 3.14 5.17 10.44
N LYS A 30 3.64 6.39 10.64
CA LYS A 30 2.87 7.48 11.25
C LYS A 30 1.62 7.81 10.43
N ASP A 31 1.76 7.91 9.12
CA ASP A 31 0.63 8.21 8.24
C ASP A 31 -0.41 7.10 8.18
N MET A 32 -0.01 5.83 8.32
CA MET A 32 -0.95 4.72 8.48
C MET A 32 -1.67 4.77 9.84
N ALA A 33 -0.95 5.09 10.93
CA ALA A 33 -1.56 5.26 12.25
C ALA A 33 -2.56 6.43 12.29
N ASP A 34 -2.21 7.55 11.66
CA ASP A 34 -3.07 8.73 11.49
C ASP A 34 -4.21 8.52 10.47
N ARG A 35 -4.29 7.35 9.83
CA ARG A 35 -5.26 7.00 8.78
C ARG A 35 -5.23 7.93 7.55
N LYS A 36 -4.07 8.51 7.25
CA LYS A 36 -3.80 9.23 6.01
C LYS A 36 -3.48 8.26 4.85
N THR A 37 -2.94 7.09 5.19
CA THR A 37 -2.56 6.03 4.24
C THR A 37 -3.23 4.71 4.59
N ILE A 38 -3.78 4.01 3.59
CA ILE A 38 -4.34 2.65 3.76
C ILE A 38 -3.24 1.59 3.69
N LYS A 39 -2.47 1.59 2.60
CA LYS A 39 -1.20 0.85 2.48
C LYS A 39 -0.15 1.74 1.83
N ALA A 40 1.04 1.69 2.40
CA ALA A 40 2.24 2.32 1.88
C ALA A 40 2.92 1.43 0.83
N MET A 41 3.28 2.00 -0.31
CA MET A 41 4.16 1.38 -1.31
C MET A 41 5.58 1.91 -1.11
N ILE A 42 6.57 1.02 -0.95
CA ILE A 42 7.97 1.43 -0.81
C ILE A 42 8.62 1.40 -2.19
N VAL A 43 9.21 2.53 -2.58
CA VAL A 43 9.94 2.66 -3.84
C VAL A 43 11.43 2.59 -3.54
N ILE A 44 12.14 1.72 -4.27
CA ILE A 44 13.58 1.55 -4.20
C ILE A 44 14.12 2.12 -5.52
N GLU A 45 14.47 3.41 -5.50
CA GLU A 45 15.20 4.08 -6.59
C GLU A 45 16.71 3.92 -6.42
#